data_AF-A0A8H5SPW2-F1
#
_entry.id   AF-A0A8H5SPW2-F1
#
_cell.length_a   1.000
_cell.length_b   1.000
_cell.length_c   1.000
_cell.angle_alpha   90.00
_cell.angle_beta   90.00
_cell.angle_gamma   90.00
#
_symmetry.space_group_name_H-M   'P 1'
#
loop_
_entity.id
_entity.type
_entity.pdbx_description
1 polymer ?
#
loop_
_entity_poly.entity_id
_entity_poly.type
_entity_poly.pdbx_seq_one_letter_code
_entity_poly.pdbx_strand_id
1 'polypeptide(L)'
;MTLWGSLPQEIRSMILGYVVAHDHIAPYAPVSIEWRDAIEKTTFRDLRIQASSLDARHSTPTVFQTLGRLRYRHRRLVKHIWLNVELETRNCDRSRNEHETVCINVAITRLFQALQFWPAQDDLTLEINVYEPVYHSKEWFRGHHIGCPGEQDGDMSRLSNSQLQEFAMPSHASLWGLFSSLAFELQSGPSVQAVTKLLLPRQCRRQLEPDTLSCILKRLPRLEEISLETWDVSEIYGPYYLEGYTQRLFLQPSSFKNVKSMTVFQDCNEYFNAVARRRRSWIQRHFQPQSRPTPPGKVLARELAVASLPLENLSLSFIVDAVDFFSQCQETWLWADLRSLTLTSRLLTCDGDSFEIHELLQTAAQMTKHMPKLESLTI
;
A
#
# COMPACT_ATOMS: atom_id res chain seq x y z
N MET A 1 -22.80 -13.94 46.75
CA MET A 1 -22.12 -13.72 45.45
C MET A 1 -22.84 -12.60 44.72
N THR A 2 -22.18 -11.50 44.46
CA THR A 2 -22.69 -10.44 43.59
C THR A 2 -22.66 -10.93 42.13
N LEU A 3 -23.81 -10.96 41.47
CA LEU A 3 -23.91 -11.35 40.07
C LEU A 3 -23.32 -10.27 39.17
N TRP A 4 -22.65 -10.62 38.07
CA TRP A 4 -22.09 -9.66 37.12
C TRP A 4 -23.13 -8.59 36.68
N GLY A 5 -24.37 -9.00 36.43
CA GLY A 5 -25.47 -8.09 36.08
C GLY A 5 -25.93 -7.13 37.17
N SER A 6 -25.45 -7.28 38.42
CA SER A 6 -25.74 -6.33 39.51
C SER A 6 -24.78 -5.14 39.53
N LEU A 7 -23.70 -5.17 38.75
CA LEU A 7 -22.77 -4.06 38.62
C LEU A 7 -23.32 -2.99 37.65
N PRO A 8 -23.14 -1.69 37.97
CA PRO A 8 -23.44 -0.59 37.03
C PRO A 8 -22.72 -0.79 35.69
N GLN A 9 -23.33 -0.32 34.61
CA GLN A 9 -22.81 -0.49 33.24
C GLN A 9 -21.41 0.13 33.09
N GLU A 10 -21.15 1.23 33.78
CA GLU A 10 -19.87 1.94 33.77
C GLU A 10 -18.77 1.05 34.34
N ILE A 11 -19.03 0.41 35.49
CA ILE A 11 -18.08 -0.51 36.13
C ILE A 11 -17.85 -1.74 35.27
N ARG A 12 -18.91 -2.32 34.68
CA ARG A 12 -18.79 -3.44 33.73
C ARG A 12 -17.96 -3.07 32.52
N SER A 13 -18.18 -1.88 31.95
CA SER A 13 -17.44 -1.37 30.79
C SER A 13 -15.96 -1.13 31.11
N MET A 14 -15.66 -0.59 32.30
CA MET A 14 -14.28 -0.43 32.77
C MET A 14 -13.58 -1.78 32.90
N ILE A 15 -14.20 -2.76 33.56
CA ILE A 15 -13.64 -4.11 33.74
C ILE A 15 -13.39 -4.75 32.38
N LEU A 16 -14.37 -4.72 31.47
CA LEU A 16 -14.22 -5.27 30.13
C LEU A 16 -13.12 -4.55 29.34
N GLY A 17 -13.01 -3.23 29.48
CA GLY A 17 -11.93 -2.43 28.90
C GLY A 17 -10.54 -2.92 29.33
N TYR A 18 -10.37 -3.24 30.61
CA TYR A 18 -9.13 -3.84 31.10
C TYR A 18 -8.91 -5.26 30.57
N VAL A 19 -9.96 -6.09 30.52
CA VAL A 19 -9.85 -7.47 30.01
C VAL A 19 -9.41 -7.48 28.56
N VAL A 20 -10.07 -6.72 27.68
CA VAL A 20 -9.78 -6.73 26.23
C VAL A 20 -8.43 -6.11 25.88
N ALA A 21 -7.79 -5.39 26.81
CA ALA A 21 -6.44 -4.86 26.64
C ALA A 21 -5.34 -5.92 26.83
N HIS A 22 -5.66 -7.10 27.37
CA HIS A 22 -4.71 -8.19 27.54
C HIS A 22 -4.66 -9.11 26.32
N ASP A 23 -3.58 -9.88 26.21
CA ASP A 23 -3.48 -10.99 25.25
C ASP A 23 -4.29 -12.21 25.71
N HIS A 24 -4.59 -13.11 24.76
CA HIS A 24 -5.25 -14.39 25.03
C HIS A 24 -6.63 -14.29 25.73
N ILE A 25 -7.46 -13.32 25.32
CA ILE A 25 -8.78 -13.05 25.92
C ILE A 25 -9.90 -14.00 25.49
N ALA A 26 -9.70 -14.80 24.45
CA ALA A 26 -10.71 -15.70 23.90
C ALA A 26 -11.35 -16.68 24.93
N PRO A 27 -10.61 -17.24 25.90
CA PRO A 27 -11.18 -18.12 26.93
C PRO A 27 -12.20 -17.43 27.85
N TYR A 28 -12.22 -16.10 27.92
CA TYR A 28 -13.18 -15.35 28.74
C TYR A 28 -14.52 -15.10 28.04
N ALA A 29 -14.62 -15.36 26.73
CA ALA A 29 -15.84 -15.16 25.95
C ALA A 29 -17.09 -15.93 26.47
N PRO A 30 -16.97 -17.15 27.04
CA PRO A 30 -18.12 -17.88 27.56
C PRO A 30 -18.75 -17.30 28.85
N VAL A 31 -18.13 -16.31 29.49
CA VAL A 31 -18.59 -15.76 30.79
C VAL A 31 -20.01 -15.20 30.71
N SER A 32 -20.32 -14.44 29.66
CA SER A 32 -21.66 -13.89 29.40
C SER A 32 -21.78 -13.43 27.95
N ILE A 33 -22.99 -13.03 27.51
CA ILE A 33 -23.18 -12.43 26.17
C ILE A 33 -22.38 -11.13 26.05
N GLU A 34 -22.40 -10.29 27.09
CA GLU A 34 -21.67 -9.01 27.10
C GLU A 34 -20.15 -9.20 26.98
N TRP A 35 -19.59 -10.17 27.71
CA TRP A 35 -18.18 -10.53 27.61
C TRP A 35 -17.83 -11.05 26.23
N ARG A 36 -18.67 -11.95 25.69
CA ARG A 36 -18.50 -12.50 24.35
C ARG A 36 -18.49 -11.40 23.30
N ASP A 37 -19.43 -10.46 23.35
CA ASP A 37 -19.55 -9.39 22.36
C ASP A 37 -18.34 -8.44 22.43
N ALA A 38 -17.88 -8.09 23.64
CA ALA A 38 -16.68 -7.25 23.83
C ALA A 38 -15.40 -7.94 23.32
N ILE A 39 -15.24 -9.22 23.63
CA ILE A 39 -14.07 -10.02 23.24
C ILE A 39 -14.09 -10.30 21.74
N GLU A 40 -15.19 -10.82 21.19
CA GLU A 40 -15.33 -11.09 19.75
C GLU A 40 -15.11 -9.82 18.92
N LYS A 41 -15.61 -8.66 19.38
CA LYS A 41 -15.37 -7.38 18.69
C LYS A 41 -13.89 -7.02 18.60
N THR A 42 -13.10 -7.37 19.60
CA THR A 42 -11.65 -7.10 19.62
C THR A 42 -10.89 -8.17 18.84
N THR A 43 -11.20 -9.45 19.05
CA THR A 43 -10.52 -10.59 18.41
C THR A 43 -10.76 -10.67 16.90
N PHE A 44 -11.96 -10.35 16.43
CA PHE A 44 -12.28 -10.41 14.99
C PHE A 44 -12.02 -9.11 14.24
N ARG A 45 -11.67 -8.00 14.93
CA ARG A 45 -11.49 -6.69 14.31
C ARG A 45 -10.48 -6.74 13.17
N ASP A 46 -9.33 -7.35 13.44
CA ASP A 46 -8.21 -7.35 12.52
C ASP A 46 -7.75 -8.80 12.27
N LEU A 47 -7.88 -9.26 11.03
CA LEU A 47 -7.56 -10.62 10.63
C LEU A 47 -6.24 -10.63 9.85
N ARG A 48 -5.27 -11.40 10.33
CA ARG A 48 -4.00 -11.67 9.63
C ARG A 48 -4.06 -12.99 8.91
N ILE A 49 -3.98 -12.96 7.58
CA ILE A 49 -3.93 -14.13 6.72
C ILE A 49 -2.52 -14.24 6.17
N GLN A 50 -1.85 -15.33 6.50
CA GLN A 50 -0.57 -15.71 5.89
C GLN A 50 -0.86 -16.71 4.78
N ALA A 51 -0.27 -16.48 3.62
CA ALA A 51 -0.26 -17.41 2.49
C ALA A 51 1.17 -17.57 2.01
N SER A 52 1.65 -18.80 1.83
CA SER A 52 2.97 -19.06 1.27
C SER A 52 2.87 -19.65 -0.14
N SER A 53 3.92 -19.43 -0.93
CA SER A 53 4.09 -20.08 -2.24
C SER A 53 4.15 -21.61 -2.19
N LEU A 54 4.42 -22.20 -1.02
CA LEU A 54 4.27 -23.64 -0.79
C LEU A 54 2.81 -24.06 -0.78
N ASP A 55 1.96 -23.29 -0.11
CA ASP A 55 0.57 -23.67 0.09
C ASP A 55 -0.19 -23.63 -1.24
N ALA A 56 0.15 -22.69 -2.12
CA ALA A 56 -0.45 -22.56 -3.45
C ALA A 56 -0.26 -23.79 -4.36
N ARG A 57 0.70 -24.68 -4.05
CA ARG A 57 1.09 -25.83 -4.90
C ARG A 57 0.36 -27.14 -4.58
N HIS A 58 -0.07 -27.32 -3.33
CA HIS A 58 -0.42 -28.67 -2.84
C HIS A 58 -1.83 -28.79 -2.25
N SER A 59 -2.45 -27.71 -1.78
CA SER A 59 -3.87 -27.72 -1.38
C SER A 59 -4.39 -26.30 -1.13
N THR A 60 -5.72 -26.10 -1.08
CA THR A 60 -6.23 -24.79 -0.66
C THR A 60 -5.87 -24.57 0.81
N PRO A 61 -5.17 -23.47 1.16
CA PRO A 61 -4.86 -23.17 2.55
C PRO A 61 -6.14 -23.17 3.38
N THR A 62 -6.16 -23.90 4.49
CA THR A 62 -7.34 -24.06 5.37
C THR A 62 -7.81 -22.71 5.92
N VAL A 63 -6.93 -21.71 5.98
CA VAL A 63 -7.24 -20.34 6.42
C VAL A 63 -8.33 -19.69 5.55
N PHE A 64 -8.27 -19.83 4.21
CA PHE A 64 -9.29 -19.25 3.32
C PHE A 64 -10.65 -19.94 3.47
N GLN A 65 -10.65 -21.26 3.69
CA GLN A 65 -11.88 -22.01 3.97
C GLN A 65 -12.49 -21.59 5.31
N THR A 66 -11.66 -21.41 6.33
CA THR A 66 -12.09 -20.95 7.66
C THR A 66 -12.67 -19.54 7.59
N LEU A 67 -12.03 -18.65 6.84
CA LEU A 67 -12.50 -17.30 6.58
C LEU A 67 -13.89 -17.30 5.91
N GLY A 68 -14.08 -18.13 4.87
CA GLY A 68 -15.37 -18.26 4.19
C GLY A 68 -16.48 -18.83 5.10
N ARG A 69 -16.12 -19.66 6.09
CA ARG A 69 -17.05 -20.26 7.05
C ARG A 69 -17.37 -19.38 8.25
N LEU A 70 -16.77 -18.19 8.38
CA LEU A 70 -17.12 -17.25 9.45
C LEU A 70 -18.62 -16.97 9.43
N ARG A 71 -19.24 -16.97 10.61
CA ARG A 71 -20.67 -16.66 10.77
C ARG A 71 -20.93 -15.20 10.42
N TYR A 72 -22.16 -14.91 9.97
CA TYR A 72 -22.59 -13.57 9.59
C TYR A 72 -22.23 -12.49 10.61
N ARG A 73 -22.46 -12.76 11.91
CA ARG A 73 -22.13 -11.83 13.00
C ARG A 73 -20.63 -11.52 13.08
N HIS A 74 -19.75 -12.50 12.91
CA HIS A 74 -18.30 -12.30 13.00
C HIS A 74 -17.80 -11.53 11.79
N ARG A 75 -18.33 -11.80 10.58
CA ARG A 75 -17.96 -11.06 9.36
C ARG A 75 -18.11 -9.55 9.57
N ARG A 76 -19.20 -9.11 10.22
CA ARG A 76 -19.48 -7.69 10.51
C ARG A 76 -18.53 -7.04 11.53
N LEU A 77 -17.84 -7.83 12.34
CA LEU A 77 -16.89 -7.33 13.32
C LEU A 77 -15.52 -7.05 12.69
N VAL A 78 -15.21 -7.69 11.56
CA VAL A 78 -13.95 -7.51 10.84
C VAL A 78 -13.91 -6.12 10.21
N LYS A 79 -12.84 -5.39 10.47
CA LYS A 79 -12.56 -4.04 9.96
C LYS A 79 -11.29 -4.00 9.13
N HIS A 80 -10.38 -4.93 9.37
CA HIS A 80 -9.14 -5.04 8.62
C HIS A 80 -8.82 -6.49 8.29
N ILE A 81 -8.51 -6.78 7.03
CA ILE A 81 -7.91 -8.03 6.58
C ILE A 81 -6.52 -7.73 6.01
N TRP A 82 -5.51 -8.30 6.65
CA TRP A 82 -4.13 -8.32 6.17
C TRP A 82 -3.86 -9.60 5.40
N LEU A 83 -3.68 -9.50 4.09
CA LEU A 83 -3.17 -10.59 3.26
C LEU A 83 -1.65 -10.46 3.13
N ASN A 84 -0.92 -11.34 3.81
CA ASN A 84 0.53 -11.42 3.73
C ASN A 84 0.91 -12.64 2.87
N VAL A 85 1.53 -12.38 1.72
CA VAL A 85 1.99 -13.40 0.78
C VAL A 85 3.49 -13.56 0.89
N GLU A 86 3.92 -14.71 1.39
CA GLU A 86 5.31 -15.10 1.53
C GLU A 86 5.79 -15.80 0.25
N LEU A 87 6.80 -15.22 -0.40
CA LEU A 87 7.44 -15.77 -1.58
C LEU A 87 8.71 -16.54 -1.18
N GLU A 88 8.82 -17.79 -1.61
CA GLU A 88 10.03 -18.58 -1.40
C GLU A 88 11.08 -18.30 -2.48
N THR A 89 12.34 -18.20 -2.06
CA THR A 89 13.48 -18.14 -2.97
C THR A 89 13.71 -19.46 -3.69
N ARG A 90 13.56 -19.47 -5.00
CA ARG A 90 14.24 -20.42 -5.89
C ARG A 90 15.42 -19.75 -6.56
N ASN A 91 16.45 -20.55 -6.88
CA ASN A 91 17.64 -20.08 -7.60
C ASN A 91 17.24 -19.25 -8.83
N CYS A 92 17.99 -18.17 -9.05
CA CYS A 92 17.68 -17.10 -9.99
C CYS A 92 17.60 -17.59 -11.44
N ASP A 93 16.41 -18.00 -11.87
CA ASP A 93 16.08 -18.26 -13.27
C ASP A 93 14.74 -17.59 -13.60
N ARG A 94 14.47 -17.35 -14.88
CA ARG A 94 13.27 -16.68 -15.41
C ARG A 94 11.96 -17.31 -14.92
N SER A 95 11.98 -18.61 -14.60
CA SER A 95 10.86 -19.36 -14.01
C SER A 95 10.46 -18.89 -12.59
N ARG A 96 11.30 -18.11 -11.91
CA ARG A 96 11.03 -17.55 -10.58
C ARG A 96 9.85 -16.58 -10.58
N ASN A 97 9.85 -15.61 -11.49
CA ASN A 97 8.77 -14.60 -11.57
C ASN A 97 7.42 -15.24 -11.87
N GLU A 98 7.38 -16.29 -12.70
CA GLU A 98 6.14 -17.02 -13.03
C GLU A 98 5.56 -17.70 -11.78
N HIS A 99 6.39 -18.36 -10.97
CA HIS A 99 5.93 -19.00 -9.74
C HIS A 99 5.45 -18.01 -8.68
N GLU A 100 6.17 -16.91 -8.48
CA GLU A 100 5.79 -15.85 -7.53
C GLU A 100 4.44 -15.24 -7.92
N THR A 101 4.29 -14.93 -9.20
CA THR A 101 3.07 -14.41 -9.83
C THR A 101 1.88 -15.37 -9.66
N VAL A 102 2.10 -16.68 -9.86
CA VAL A 102 1.06 -17.70 -9.63
C VAL A 102 0.64 -17.75 -8.15
N CYS A 103 1.59 -17.68 -7.22
CA CYS A 103 1.29 -17.73 -5.79
C CYS A 103 0.36 -16.59 -5.36
N ILE A 104 0.73 -15.34 -5.68
CA ILE A 104 -0.09 -14.18 -5.33
C ILE A 104 -1.45 -14.19 -6.03
N ASN A 105 -1.51 -14.62 -7.30
CA ASN A 105 -2.77 -14.75 -8.03
C ASN A 105 -3.71 -15.74 -7.32
N VAL A 106 -3.19 -16.91 -6.93
CA VAL A 106 -3.95 -17.90 -6.16
C VAL A 106 -4.40 -17.32 -4.82
N ALA A 107 -3.51 -16.67 -4.07
CA ALA A 107 -3.85 -16.10 -2.76
C ALA A 107 -4.98 -15.07 -2.84
N ILE A 108 -4.89 -14.10 -3.76
CA ILE A 108 -5.95 -13.09 -3.96
C ILE A 108 -7.24 -13.74 -4.47
N THR A 109 -7.15 -14.67 -5.42
CA THR A 109 -8.33 -15.39 -5.93
C THR A 109 -9.06 -16.15 -4.83
N ARG A 110 -8.32 -16.86 -3.96
CA ARG A 110 -8.90 -17.59 -2.82
C ARG A 110 -9.47 -16.66 -1.76
N LEU A 111 -8.80 -15.53 -1.51
CA LEU A 111 -9.33 -14.51 -0.62
C LEU A 111 -10.67 -14.00 -1.14
N PHE A 112 -10.76 -13.63 -2.42
CA PHE A 112 -12.00 -13.11 -2.99
C PHE A 112 -13.12 -14.17 -2.98
N GLN A 113 -12.81 -15.44 -3.23
CA GLN A 113 -13.76 -16.56 -3.07
C GLN A 113 -14.28 -16.68 -1.63
N ALA A 114 -13.43 -16.48 -0.62
CA ALA A 114 -13.84 -16.51 0.78
C ALA A 114 -14.70 -15.29 1.17
N LEU A 115 -14.44 -14.13 0.55
CA LEU A 115 -15.15 -12.87 0.83
C LEU A 115 -16.41 -12.65 -0.01
N GLN A 116 -16.65 -13.44 -1.06
CA GLN A 116 -17.73 -13.19 -2.03
C GLN A 116 -19.14 -13.07 -1.42
N PHE A 117 -19.40 -13.78 -0.32
CA PHE A 117 -20.70 -13.78 0.38
C PHE A 117 -20.66 -12.98 1.68
N TRP A 118 -19.64 -12.17 1.88
CA TRP A 118 -19.60 -11.27 3.02
C TRP A 118 -20.62 -10.15 2.80
N PRO A 119 -21.32 -9.72 3.86
CA PRO A 119 -22.24 -8.60 3.73
C PRO A 119 -21.45 -7.37 3.27
N ALA A 120 -22.13 -6.51 2.50
CA ALA A 120 -21.62 -5.20 2.21
C ALA A 120 -21.36 -4.47 3.55
N GLN A 121 -20.15 -3.95 3.72
CA GLN A 121 -19.71 -3.19 4.89
C GLN A 121 -19.21 -1.84 4.40
N ASP A 122 -19.16 -0.85 5.29
CA ASP A 122 -18.78 0.51 4.90
C ASP A 122 -17.32 0.84 5.27
N ASP A 123 -16.67 -0.04 6.05
CA ASP A 123 -15.40 0.25 6.71
C ASP A 123 -14.40 -0.93 6.70
N LEU A 124 -14.53 -1.89 5.78
CA LEU A 124 -13.58 -3.00 5.67
C LEU A 124 -12.38 -2.60 4.82
N THR A 125 -11.20 -2.68 5.44
CA THR A 125 -9.90 -2.47 4.79
C THR A 125 -9.30 -3.81 4.38
N LEU A 126 -8.86 -3.89 3.13
CA LEU A 126 -8.00 -4.96 2.62
C LEU A 126 -6.59 -4.40 2.44
N GLU A 127 -5.64 -4.94 3.19
CA GLU A 127 -4.22 -4.64 3.02
C GLU A 127 -3.52 -5.85 2.40
N ILE A 128 -2.74 -5.62 1.34
CA ILE A 128 -2.01 -6.66 0.62
C ILE A 128 -0.52 -6.39 0.74
N ASN A 129 0.20 -7.32 1.34
CA ASN A 129 1.65 -7.28 1.48
C ASN A 129 2.28 -8.53 0.87
N VAL A 130 3.36 -8.35 0.11
CA VAL A 130 4.10 -9.42 -0.54
C VAL A 130 5.57 -9.25 -0.19
N TYR A 131 6.17 -10.30 0.36
CA TYR A 131 7.53 -10.21 0.89
C TYR A 131 8.31 -11.50 0.70
N GLU A 132 9.62 -11.38 0.83
CA GLU A 132 10.57 -12.49 0.73
C GLU A 132 11.41 -12.60 2.00
N PRO A 133 11.21 -13.66 2.80
CA PRO A 133 11.92 -13.83 4.07
C PRO A 133 13.44 -13.85 3.94
N VAL A 134 13.96 -14.31 2.80
CA VAL A 134 15.40 -14.44 2.57
C VAL A 134 16.15 -13.12 2.75
N TYR A 135 15.52 -11.99 2.43
CA TYR A 135 16.15 -10.67 2.55
C TYR A 135 16.24 -10.21 4.01
N HIS A 136 15.31 -10.59 4.88
CA HIS A 136 15.30 -10.18 6.30
C HIS A 136 16.53 -10.65 7.07
N SER A 137 17.15 -11.76 6.64
CA SER A 137 18.39 -12.26 7.24
C SER A 137 19.66 -11.56 6.74
N LYS A 138 19.59 -10.79 5.65
CA LYS A 138 20.77 -10.20 4.99
C LYS A 138 21.25 -8.97 5.74
N GLU A 139 22.55 -8.92 6.01
CA GLU A 139 23.20 -7.80 6.71
C GLU A 139 22.88 -6.45 6.06
N TRP A 140 22.92 -6.38 4.73
CA TRP A 140 22.61 -5.19 3.94
C TRP A 140 21.18 -4.70 4.04
N PHE A 141 20.28 -5.51 4.61
CA PHE A 141 18.84 -5.24 4.71
C PHE A 141 18.39 -4.97 6.16
N ARG A 142 19.18 -5.37 7.17
CA ARG A 142 18.79 -5.28 8.60
C ARG A 142 18.38 -3.87 9.02
N GLY A 143 19.06 -2.83 8.54
CA GLY A 143 18.74 -1.42 8.82
C GLY A 143 17.55 -0.85 8.07
N HIS A 144 16.87 -1.65 7.24
CA HIS A 144 15.78 -1.22 6.37
C HIS A 144 14.47 -1.97 6.64
N HIS A 145 14.32 -2.55 7.83
CA HIS A 145 13.08 -3.17 8.29
C HIS A 145 11.99 -2.11 8.56
N ILE A 146 10.76 -2.35 8.09
CA ILE A 146 9.59 -1.46 8.18
C ILE A 146 8.41 -2.16 8.90
N GLY A 147 8.65 -3.33 9.50
CA GLY A 147 7.68 -4.08 10.30
C GLY A 147 6.90 -5.14 9.52
N CYS A 148 7.47 -5.74 8.46
CA CYS A 148 6.90 -6.95 7.87
C CYS A 148 6.76 -8.07 8.92
N PRO A 149 5.82 -9.03 8.78
CA PRO A 149 5.66 -10.13 9.74
C PRO A 149 6.96 -10.92 10.02
N GLY A 150 7.90 -10.97 9.08
CA GLY A 150 9.23 -11.59 9.22
C GLY A 150 10.35 -10.67 9.74
N GLU A 151 10.07 -9.42 10.08
CA GLU A 151 11.05 -8.41 10.54
C GLU A 151 11.02 -8.20 12.07
N GLN A 152 10.39 -9.11 12.83
CA GLN A 152 10.32 -9.03 14.30
C GLN A 152 11.68 -9.34 14.94
N ASP A 153 12.59 -8.37 14.92
CA ASP A 153 13.78 -8.36 15.76
C ASP A 153 13.80 -7.07 16.59
N GLY A 154 13.80 -7.22 17.92
CA GLY A 154 13.51 -6.15 18.88
C GLY A 154 14.63 -5.13 19.08
N ASP A 155 15.78 -5.32 18.45
CA ASP A 155 17.01 -4.59 18.80
C ASP A 155 17.35 -3.40 17.88
N MET A 156 16.52 -3.11 16.87
CA MET A 156 16.91 -2.25 15.74
C MET A 156 16.42 -0.80 15.77
N SER A 157 15.82 -0.34 16.86
CA SER A 157 15.28 1.03 16.99
C SER A 157 16.33 2.16 17.09
N ARG A 158 17.62 1.92 16.79
CA ARG A 158 18.72 2.84 17.17
C ARG A 158 19.83 3.11 16.16
N LEU A 159 19.76 2.64 14.92
CA LEU A 159 20.87 2.89 13.98
C LEU A 159 20.72 4.23 13.25
N SER A 160 21.76 5.06 13.37
CA SER A 160 21.89 6.33 12.66
C SER A 160 22.31 6.13 11.20
N ASN A 161 21.94 7.06 10.31
CA ASN A 161 22.28 7.01 8.87
C ASN A 161 23.78 6.83 8.58
N SER A 162 24.67 7.24 9.49
CA SER A 162 26.13 7.07 9.39
C SER A 162 26.59 5.62 9.55
N GLN A 163 25.88 4.79 10.32
CA GLN A 163 26.23 3.38 10.51
C GLN A 163 25.72 2.48 9.37
N LEU A 164 24.78 2.97 8.56
CA LEU A 164 24.28 2.24 7.39
C LEU A 164 25.32 2.12 6.27
N GLN A 165 26.38 2.96 6.27
CA GLN A 165 27.44 2.94 5.28
C GLN A 165 28.44 1.77 5.45
N GLU A 166 28.48 1.12 6.61
CA GLU A 166 29.39 -0.01 6.89
C GLU A 166 28.81 -1.38 6.50
N PHE A 167 27.53 -1.46 6.13
CA PHE A 167 26.93 -2.74 5.72
C PHE A 167 27.39 -3.17 4.32
N ALA A 168 27.47 -4.49 4.14
CA ALA A 168 27.69 -5.10 2.84
C ALA A 168 26.70 -4.53 1.81
N MET A 169 27.13 -4.32 0.56
CA MET A 169 26.23 -3.81 -0.48
C MET A 169 25.42 -4.97 -1.10
N PRO A 170 24.11 -4.81 -1.36
CA PRO A 170 23.36 -5.82 -2.09
C PRO A 170 23.90 -5.98 -3.50
N SER A 171 23.79 -7.20 -4.03
CA SER A 171 23.97 -7.42 -5.46
C SER A 171 22.82 -6.75 -6.25
N HIS A 172 23.06 -6.39 -7.51
CA HIS A 172 21.99 -5.89 -8.37
C HIS A 172 20.85 -6.91 -8.54
N ALA A 173 21.17 -8.21 -8.59
CA ALA A 173 20.15 -9.26 -8.65
C ALA A 173 19.29 -9.27 -7.39
N SER A 174 19.87 -8.96 -6.23
CA SER A 174 19.14 -8.84 -4.96
C SER A 174 18.23 -7.61 -4.92
N LEU A 175 18.69 -6.45 -5.41
CA LEU A 175 17.83 -5.27 -5.51
C LEU A 175 16.70 -5.47 -6.52
N TRP A 176 17.03 -6.00 -7.70
CA TRP A 176 16.03 -6.31 -8.72
C TRP A 176 15.03 -7.33 -8.21
N GLY A 177 15.48 -8.35 -7.48
CA GLY A 177 14.64 -9.37 -6.87
C GLY A 177 13.94 -8.92 -5.59
N LEU A 178 14.24 -7.74 -5.03
CA LEU A 178 13.51 -7.16 -3.91
C LEU A 178 12.33 -6.33 -4.43
N PHE A 179 12.58 -5.59 -5.51
CA PHE A 179 11.63 -4.65 -6.11
C PHE A 179 10.97 -5.17 -7.39
N SER A 180 11.15 -6.44 -7.76
CA SER A 180 10.58 -6.96 -9.01
C SER A 180 9.07 -6.82 -9.05
N SER A 181 8.60 -6.60 -10.27
CA SER A 181 7.20 -6.45 -10.58
C SER A 181 6.49 -7.80 -10.68
N LEU A 182 5.25 -7.84 -10.22
CA LEU A 182 4.34 -8.98 -10.21
C LEU A 182 3.21 -8.70 -11.20
N ALA A 183 3.15 -9.51 -12.25
CA ALA A 183 2.25 -9.33 -13.38
C ALA A 183 1.37 -10.56 -13.57
N PHE A 184 0.14 -10.52 -13.08
CA PHE A 184 -0.88 -11.54 -13.31
C PHE A 184 -2.23 -10.93 -13.63
N GLU A 185 -3.01 -11.71 -14.38
CA GLU A 185 -4.44 -11.49 -14.51
C GLU A 185 -5.17 -12.37 -13.49
N LEU A 186 -6.06 -11.73 -12.71
CA LEU A 186 -7.03 -12.46 -11.93
C LEU A 186 -8.00 -13.13 -12.91
N GLN A 187 -8.04 -14.46 -12.94
CA GLN A 187 -9.07 -15.18 -13.69
C GLN A 187 -10.48 -14.79 -13.20
N SER A 188 -11.53 -15.36 -13.82
CA SER A 188 -12.95 -15.16 -13.46
C SER A 188 -13.25 -15.51 -11.99
N GLY A 189 -12.95 -14.57 -11.10
CA GLY A 189 -13.23 -14.60 -9.67
C GLY A 189 -14.44 -13.75 -9.31
N PRO A 190 -14.94 -13.88 -8.08
CA PRO A 190 -16.12 -13.16 -7.66
C PRO A 190 -15.84 -11.68 -7.42
N SER A 191 -16.91 -10.90 -7.46
CA SER A 191 -16.92 -9.53 -6.96
C SER A 191 -17.07 -9.54 -5.44
N VAL A 192 -16.32 -8.71 -4.74
CA VAL A 192 -16.31 -8.62 -3.27
C VAL A 192 -16.93 -7.30 -2.84
N GLN A 193 -18.16 -7.36 -2.34
CA GLN A 193 -18.94 -6.18 -1.92
C GLN A 193 -18.51 -5.64 -0.56
N ALA A 194 -17.79 -6.42 0.23
CA ALA A 194 -17.50 -6.07 1.61
C ALA A 194 -16.39 -5.01 1.74
N VAL A 195 -15.42 -4.99 0.83
CA VAL A 195 -14.20 -4.17 0.93
C VAL A 195 -14.48 -2.75 0.42
N THR A 196 -14.17 -1.75 1.25
CA THR A 196 -14.28 -0.32 0.89
C THR A 196 -12.95 0.41 0.86
N LYS A 197 -11.89 -0.18 1.44
CA LYS A 197 -10.54 0.39 1.40
C LYS A 197 -9.51 -0.63 0.94
N LEU A 198 -8.57 -0.20 0.10
CA LEU A 198 -7.43 -1.00 -0.35
C LEU A 198 -6.13 -0.29 0.07
N LEU A 199 -5.26 -1.02 0.76
CA LEU A 199 -3.95 -0.55 1.17
C LEU A 199 -2.85 -1.44 0.58
N LEU A 200 -1.93 -0.84 -0.16
CA LEU A 200 -0.63 -1.42 -0.48
C LEU A 200 0.41 -0.72 0.38
N PRO A 201 0.89 -1.35 1.46
CA PRO A 201 1.67 -0.68 2.48
C PRO A 201 3.16 -0.68 2.09
N ARG A 202 3.95 0.24 2.64
CA ARG A 202 5.37 0.45 2.31
C ARG A 202 6.22 -0.81 2.56
N GLN A 203 5.78 -1.67 3.47
CA GLN A 203 6.33 -3.00 3.73
C GLN A 203 6.40 -3.85 2.45
N CYS A 204 5.42 -3.70 1.55
CA CYS A 204 5.35 -4.37 0.27
C CYS A 204 6.36 -3.77 -0.71
N ARG A 205 7.55 -4.36 -0.77
CA ARG A 205 8.61 -3.94 -1.70
C ARG A 205 8.38 -4.44 -3.12
N ARG A 206 7.49 -5.43 -3.29
CA ARG A 206 7.02 -5.91 -4.59
C ARG A 206 6.09 -4.90 -5.25
N GLN A 207 6.26 -4.70 -6.54
CA GLN A 207 5.40 -3.82 -7.33
C GLN A 207 4.33 -4.67 -8.03
N LEU A 208 3.05 -4.32 -7.90
CA LEU A 208 1.99 -4.96 -8.69
C LEU A 208 1.88 -4.24 -10.02
N GLU A 209 1.98 -4.91 -11.18
CA GLU A 209 1.80 -4.21 -12.47
C GLU A 209 0.44 -3.50 -12.54
N PRO A 210 0.32 -2.42 -13.35
CA PRO A 210 -0.91 -1.64 -13.46
C PRO A 210 -2.14 -2.48 -13.86
N ASP A 211 -1.97 -3.42 -14.79
CA ASP A 211 -3.04 -4.31 -15.24
C ASP A 211 -3.49 -5.28 -14.15
N THR A 212 -2.55 -5.72 -13.30
CA THR A 212 -2.83 -6.55 -12.12
C THR A 212 -3.63 -5.76 -11.10
N LEU A 213 -3.20 -4.54 -10.77
CA LEU A 213 -3.92 -3.68 -9.85
C LEU A 213 -5.32 -3.35 -10.38
N SER A 214 -5.45 -3.01 -11.67
CA SER A 214 -6.73 -2.81 -12.35
C SER A 214 -7.66 -4.03 -12.23
N CYS A 215 -7.12 -5.24 -12.40
CA CYS A 215 -7.88 -6.48 -12.20
C CYS A 215 -8.40 -6.62 -10.75
N ILE A 216 -7.59 -6.28 -9.75
CA ILE A 216 -7.98 -6.29 -8.34
C ILE A 216 -9.10 -5.28 -8.10
N LEU A 217 -8.90 -4.03 -8.51
CA LEU A 217 -9.84 -2.92 -8.31
C LEU A 217 -11.21 -3.20 -8.94
N LYS A 218 -11.26 -3.76 -10.15
CA LYS A 218 -12.51 -4.16 -10.83
C LYS A 218 -13.37 -5.15 -10.04
N ARG A 219 -12.79 -5.87 -9.08
CA ARG A 219 -13.50 -6.83 -8.22
C ARG A 219 -13.96 -6.25 -6.90
N LEU A 220 -13.62 -4.99 -6.61
CA LEU A 220 -13.99 -4.27 -5.39
C LEU A 220 -14.97 -3.14 -5.76
N PRO A 221 -16.24 -3.44 -6.12
CA PRO A 221 -17.17 -2.44 -6.65
C PRO A 221 -17.60 -1.39 -5.62
N ARG A 222 -17.37 -1.60 -4.32
CA ARG A 222 -17.66 -0.62 -3.26
C ARG A 222 -16.39 0.05 -2.74
N LEU A 223 -15.28 -0.04 -3.47
CA LEU A 223 -14.03 0.61 -3.07
C LEU A 223 -14.18 2.13 -3.11
N GLU A 224 -13.97 2.78 -1.98
CA GLU A 224 -14.07 4.23 -1.79
C GLU A 224 -12.71 4.86 -1.48
N GLU A 225 -11.75 4.10 -0.94
CA GLU A 225 -10.44 4.60 -0.54
C GLU A 225 -9.31 3.69 -1.01
N ILE A 226 -8.24 4.31 -1.53
CA ILE A 226 -7.02 3.63 -1.93
C ILE A 226 -5.83 4.34 -1.28
N SER A 227 -4.94 3.56 -0.67
CA SER A 227 -3.62 4.01 -0.23
C SER A 227 -2.53 3.15 -0.86
N LEU A 228 -1.62 3.79 -1.59
CA LEU A 228 -0.51 3.16 -2.30
C LEU A 228 0.81 3.71 -1.77
N GLU A 229 1.53 2.91 -0.99
CA GLU A 229 2.86 3.23 -0.48
C GLU A 229 3.91 2.49 -1.31
N THR A 230 4.41 3.17 -2.34
CA THR A 230 5.30 2.63 -3.36
C THR A 230 6.76 2.98 -3.10
N TRP A 231 7.68 2.27 -3.76
CA TRP A 231 9.11 2.56 -3.71
C TRP A 231 9.57 3.26 -4.99
N ASP A 232 10.42 4.28 -4.84
CA ASP A 232 11.16 4.83 -5.98
C ASP A 232 12.21 3.82 -6.44
N VAL A 233 12.00 3.30 -7.65
CA VAL A 233 12.86 2.32 -8.28
C VAL A 233 13.47 2.84 -9.58
N SER A 234 13.40 4.16 -9.81
CA SER A 234 13.85 4.82 -11.03
C SER A 234 15.36 4.63 -11.28
N GLU A 235 16.17 4.52 -10.23
CA GLU A 235 17.59 4.21 -10.36
C GLU A 235 17.86 2.74 -10.64
N ILE A 236 16.94 1.84 -10.26
CA ILE A 236 17.06 0.39 -10.43
C ILE A 236 16.62 -0.03 -11.85
N TYR A 237 15.45 0.43 -12.29
CA TYR A 237 14.86 0.05 -13.59
C TYR A 237 15.08 1.10 -14.69
N GLY A 238 15.53 2.30 -14.32
CA GLY A 238 15.67 3.43 -15.23
C GLY A 238 14.51 4.44 -15.12
N PRO A 239 14.72 5.66 -15.64
CA PRO A 239 13.87 6.82 -15.38
C PRO A 239 12.47 6.70 -15.99
N TYR A 240 12.31 5.88 -17.03
CA TYR A 240 11.03 5.71 -17.73
C TYR A 240 10.14 4.61 -17.12
N TYR A 241 10.66 3.81 -16.19
CA TYR A 241 9.92 2.69 -15.64
C TYR A 241 8.66 3.16 -14.90
N LEU A 242 8.79 4.15 -14.02
CA LEU A 242 7.68 4.70 -13.25
C LEU A 242 6.66 5.41 -14.14
N GLU A 243 7.11 6.13 -15.17
CA GLU A 243 6.22 6.82 -16.13
C GLU A 243 5.36 5.80 -16.90
N GLY A 244 5.98 4.75 -17.46
CA GLY A 244 5.23 3.69 -18.15
C GLY A 244 4.31 2.88 -17.24
N TYR A 245 4.68 2.72 -15.97
CA TYR A 245 3.83 2.09 -14.95
C TYR A 245 2.60 2.96 -14.63
N THR A 246 2.84 4.19 -14.22
CA THR A 246 1.80 5.10 -13.75
C THR A 246 0.85 5.55 -14.86
N GLN A 247 1.38 5.79 -16.06
CA GLN A 247 0.57 6.06 -17.24
C GLN A 247 -0.43 4.92 -17.46
N ARG A 248 0.00 3.65 -17.43
CA ARG A 248 -0.92 2.52 -17.61
C ARG A 248 -1.95 2.39 -16.49
N LEU A 249 -1.59 2.74 -15.25
CA LEU A 249 -2.49 2.64 -14.10
C LEU A 249 -3.61 3.69 -14.17
N PHE A 250 -3.24 4.95 -14.38
CA PHE A 250 -4.17 6.08 -14.30
C PHE A 250 -4.89 6.38 -15.62
N LEU A 251 -4.42 5.85 -16.77
CA LEU A 251 -5.16 5.86 -18.03
C LEU A 251 -6.43 4.98 -18.05
N GLN A 252 -6.72 4.28 -16.95
CA GLN A 252 -7.95 3.49 -16.79
C GLN A 252 -8.89 4.12 -15.73
N PRO A 253 -9.52 5.29 -15.96
CA PRO A 253 -10.37 5.97 -14.98
C PRO A 253 -11.51 5.09 -14.44
N SER A 254 -12.00 4.14 -15.25
CA SER A 254 -13.06 3.22 -14.87
C SER A 254 -12.68 2.29 -13.71
N SER A 255 -11.39 2.05 -13.48
CA SER A 255 -10.88 1.28 -12.34
C SER A 255 -11.02 2.03 -11.01
N PHE A 256 -11.18 3.36 -11.06
CA PHE A 256 -11.29 4.25 -9.90
C PHE A 256 -12.68 4.87 -9.75
N LYS A 257 -13.68 4.42 -10.52
CA LYS A 257 -14.99 5.09 -10.66
C LYS A 257 -15.74 5.40 -9.36
N ASN A 258 -15.50 4.65 -8.29
CA ASN A 258 -16.18 4.79 -6.99
C ASN A 258 -15.23 5.30 -5.89
N VAL A 259 -13.96 5.51 -6.22
CA VAL A 259 -12.94 5.97 -5.28
C VAL A 259 -13.15 7.45 -5.04
N LYS A 260 -13.23 7.83 -3.77
CA LYS A 260 -13.37 9.21 -3.29
C LYS A 260 -12.08 9.72 -2.66
N SER A 261 -11.26 8.82 -2.11
CA SER A 261 -10.03 9.17 -1.43
C SER A 261 -8.86 8.39 -2.00
N MET A 262 -7.79 9.09 -2.38
CA MET A 262 -6.56 8.48 -2.89
C MET A 262 -5.35 9.06 -2.17
N THR A 263 -4.55 8.17 -1.58
CA THR A 263 -3.23 8.48 -1.03
C THR A 263 -2.17 7.73 -1.80
N VAL A 264 -1.17 8.42 -2.30
CA VAL A 264 0.01 7.82 -2.93
C VAL A 264 1.26 8.41 -2.30
N PHE A 265 2.03 7.55 -1.67
CA PHE A 265 3.32 7.87 -1.07
C PHE A 265 4.41 7.13 -1.83
N GLN A 266 5.50 7.83 -2.16
CA GLN A 266 6.68 7.22 -2.75
C GLN A 266 7.88 7.32 -1.80
N ASP A 267 8.47 6.18 -1.47
CA ASP A 267 9.68 6.10 -0.66
C ASP A 267 10.95 6.22 -1.52
N CYS A 268 11.65 7.33 -1.38
CA CYS A 268 12.97 7.55 -1.97
C CYS A 268 14.07 7.09 -0.99
N ASN A 269 14.31 5.78 -0.94
CA ASN A 269 15.36 5.24 -0.10
C ASN A 269 16.75 5.48 -0.70
N GLU A 270 17.46 6.46 -0.14
CA GLU A 270 18.76 6.91 -0.64
C GLU A 270 19.83 5.81 -0.61
N TYR A 271 19.74 4.85 0.32
CA TYR A 271 20.67 3.71 0.35
C TYR A 271 20.52 2.83 -0.89
N PHE A 272 19.30 2.37 -1.21
CA PHE A 272 19.06 1.56 -2.41
C PHE A 272 19.37 2.33 -3.69
N ASN A 273 19.02 3.62 -3.74
CA ASN A 273 19.31 4.49 -4.87
C ASN A 273 20.83 4.70 -5.07
N ALA A 274 21.61 4.88 -4.00
CA ALA A 274 23.05 5.01 -4.08
C ALA A 274 23.73 3.73 -4.59
N VAL A 275 23.25 2.56 -4.16
CA VAL A 275 23.72 1.26 -4.68
C VAL A 275 23.47 1.18 -6.20
N ALA A 276 22.26 1.53 -6.64
CA ALA A 276 21.88 1.49 -8.05
C ALA A 276 22.69 2.48 -8.90
N ARG A 277 22.90 3.72 -8.43
CA ARG A 277 23.72 4.75 -9.09
C ARG A 277 25.16 4.32 -9.30
N ARG A 278 25.81 3.71 -8.30
CA ARG A 278 27.21 3.24 -8.43
C ARG A 278 27.36 2.31 -9.63
N ARG A 279 26.42 1.37 -9.82
CA ARG A 279 26.42 0.47 -10.99
C ARG A 279 26.07 1.19 -12.28
N ARG A 280 25.07 2.08 -12.29
CA ARG A 280 24.70 2.85 -13.48
C ARG A 280 25.86 3.69 -14.01
N SER A 281 26.63 4.30 -13.11
CA SER A 281 27.87 5.02 -13.46
C SER A 281 28.94 4.10 -14.07
N TRP A 282 29.00 2.83 -13.64
CA TRP A 282 29.86 1.83 -14.25
C TRP A 282 29.38 1.49 -15.66
N ILE A 283 28.07 1.24 -15.86
CA ILE A 283 27.50 0.94 -17.18
C ILE A 283 27.69 2.13 -18.14
N GLN A 284 27.38 3.36 -17.72
CA GLN A 284 27.53 4.57 -18.55
C GLN A 284 28.99 4.84 -18.96
N ARG A 285 29.96 4.47 -18.12
CA ARG A 285 31.39 4.57 -18.47
C ARG A 285 31.84 3.56 -19.53
N HIS A 286 31.10 2.46 -19.69
CA HIS A 286 31.47 1.36 -20.59
C HIS A 286 30.51 1.21 -21.78
N PHE A 287 29.38 1.93 -21.79
CA PHE A 287 28.36 1.92 -22.84
C PHE A 287 27.81 3.33 -23.05
N GLN A 288 27.85 3.85 -24.29
CA GLN A 288 27.30 5.18 -24.62
C GLN A 288 25.76 5.18 -24.56
N PRO A 289 25.13 6.04 -23.74
CA PRO A 289 23.69 6.25 -23.82
C PRO A 289 23.39 7.25 -24.94
N GLN A 290 22.57 6.85 -25.91
CA GLN A 290 21.91 7.81 -26.79
C GLN A 290 20.64 8.34 -26.12
N SER A 291 20.51 9.67 -26.11
CA SER A 291 19.32 10.48 -25.79
C SER A 291 19.21 10.99 -24.34
N ARG A 292 19.09 12.33 -24.22
CA ARG A 292 18.53 13.03 -23.06
C ARG A 292 17.00 13.09 -23.22
N PRO A 293 16.19 12.57 -22.29
CA PRO A 293 14.74 12.77 -22.33
C PRO A 293 14.28 14.09 -21.73
N THR A 294 13.11 14.51 -22.19
CA THR A 294 12.15 15.41 -21.53
C THR A 294 11.92 15.01 -20.06
N PRO A 295 11.58 15.93 -19.14
CA PRO A 295 11.39 15.59 -17.74
C PRO A 295 10.20 14.62 -17.55
N PRO A 296 10.41 13.38 -17.08
CA PRO A 296 9.39 12.33 -16.98
C PRO A 296 8.27 12.65 -15.97
N GLY A 297 8.45 13.66 -15.12
CA GLY A 297 7.47 14.07 -14.10
C GLY A 297 6.17 14.66 -14.67
N LYS A 298 6.21 15.28 -15.86
CA LYS A 298 5.05 16.03 -16.38
C LYS A 298 3.93 15.13 -16.90
N VAL A 299 4.25 13.99 -17.52
CA VAL A 299 3.22 13.06 -17.98
C VAL A 299 2.50 12.44 -16.78
N LEU A 300 3.25 11.97 -15.79
CA LEU A 300 2.71 11.46 -14.53
C LEU A 300 1.83 12.50 -13.82
N ALA A 301 2.31 13.74 -13.69
CA ALA A 301 1.56 14.84 -13.11
C ALA A 301 0.20 15.04 -13.77
N ARG A 302 0.15 15.01 -15.11
CA ARG A 302 -1.09 15.16 -15.86
C ARG A 302 -2.07 14.03 -15.59
N GLU A 303 -1.61 12.78 -15.62
CA GLU A 303 -2.49 11.61 -15.41
C GLU A 303 -3.05 11.57 -13.98
N LEU A 304 -2.23 11.91 -12.97
CA LEU A 304 -2.70 12.04 -11.59
C LEU A 304 -3.70 13.18 -11.43
N ALA A 305 -3.46 14.31 -12.08
CA ALA A 305 -4.38 15.44 -12.03
C ALA A 305 -5.74 15.09 -12.69
N VAL A 306 -5.75 14.39 -13.83
CA VAL A 306 -6.98 13.87 -14.45
C VAL A 306 -7.69 12.86 -13.54
N ALA A 307 -6.96 11.90 -12.97
CA ALA A 307 -7.51 10.89 -12.07
C ALA A 307 -8.08 11.50 -10.78
N SER A 308 -7.65 12.70 -10.41
CA SER A 308 -8.10 13.39 -9.19
C SER A 308 -9.41 14.16 -9.32
N LEU A 309 -9.88 14.44 -10.55
CA LEU A 309 -11.09 15.24 -10.79
C LEU A 309 -12.36 14.77 -10.03
N PRO A 310 -12.65 13.45 -9.93
CA PRO A 310 -13.82 12.97 -9.18
C PRO A 310 -13.58 12.75 -7.68
N LEU A 311 -12.36 13.01 -7.17
CA LEU A 311 -12.00 12.69 -5.79
C LEU A 311 -12.48 13.77 -4.81
N GLU A 312 -12.78 13.33 -3.59
CA GLU A 312 -12.99 14.18 -2.42
C GLU A 312 -11.67 14.46 -1.69
N ASN A 313 -10.72 13.52 -1.71
CA ASN A 313 -9.43 13.67 -1.03
C ASN A 313 -8.30 13.13 -1.89
N LEU A 314 -7.24 13.91 -2.03
CA LEU A 314 -6.02 13.51 -2.73
C LEU A 314 -4.79 13.84 -1.87
N SER A 315 -3.91 12.85 -1.69
CA SER A 315 -2.58 13.05 -1.10
C SER A 315 -1.53 12.40 -1.99
N LEU A 316 -0.62 13.21 -2.54
CA LEU A 316 0.48 12.77 -3.39
C LEU A 316 1.80 13.22 -2.76
N SER A 317 2.51 12.27 -2.14
CA SER A 317 3.73 12.54 -1.41
C SER A 317 4.93 11.92 -2.09
N PHE A 318 5.90 12.75 -2.47
CA PHE A 318 7.18 12.42 -3.10
C PHE A 318 7.09 11.71 -4.47
N ILE A 319 5.90 11.45 -4.99
CA ILE A 319 5.68 10.82 -6.31
C ILE A 319 5.64 11.83 -7.46
N VAL A 320 5.14 13.03 -7.21
CA VAL A 320 5.06 14.13 -8.18
C VAL A 320 5.31 15.45 -7.46
N ASP A 321 6.03 16.35 -8.12
CA ASP A 321 6.24 17.70 -7.60
C ASP A 321 4.97 18.55 -7.77
N ALA A 322 4.62 19.34 -6.76
CA ALA A 322 3.47 20.24 -6.83
C ALA A 322 3.54 21.21 -8.02
N VAL A 323 4.75 21.68 -8.39
CA VAL A 323 4.94 22.55 -9.57
C VAL A 323 4.52 21.82 -10.84
N ASP A 324 5.00 20.58 -11.00
CA ASP A 324 4.65 19.77 -12.17
C ASP A 324 3.14 19.47 -12.17
N PHE A 325 2.55 19.09 -11.03
CA PHE A 325 1.11 18.84 -10.89
C PHE A 325 0.25 20.04 -11.35
N PHE A 326 0.50 21.22 -10.80
CA PHE A 326 -0.28 22.40 -11.17
C PHE A 326 -0.02 22.85 -12.61
N SER A 327 1.21 22.71 -13.13
CA SER A 327 1.52 23.09 -14.51
C SER A 327 0.77 22.27 -15.57
N GLN A 328 0.25 21.09 -15.20
CA GLN A 328 -0.50 20.22 -16.09
C GLN A 328 -2.02 20.40 -15.98
N CYS A 329 -2.49 21.17 -15.01
CA CYS A 329 -3.90 21.45 -14.81
C CYS A 329 -4.42 22.41 -15.89
N GLN A 330 -5.63 22.18 -16.38
CA GLN A 330 -6.27 23.07 -17.36
C GLN A 330 -7.24 24.02 -16.67
N GLU A 331 -7.36 25.25 -17.16
CA GLU A 331 -8.30 26.25 -16.63
C GLU A 331 -9.77 25.80 -16.70
N THR A 332 -10.10 24.86 -17.58
CA THR A 332 -11.45 24.32 -17.74
C THR A 332 -11.77 23.23 -16.72
N TRP A 333 -10.79 22.74 -15.96
CA TRP A 333 -10.99 21.67 -15.00
C TRP A 333 -11.68 22.19 -13.74
N LEU A 334 -12.51 21.33 -13.17
CA LEU A 334 -13.28 21.60 -11.97
C LEU A 334 -13.24 20.37 -11.07
N TRP A 335 -12.70 20.54 -9.87
CA TRP A 335 -12.76 19.54 -8.82
C TRP A 335 -13.98 19.80 -7.95
N ALA A 336 -15.15 19.36 -8.44
CA ALA A 336 -16.44 19.71 -7.85
C ALA A 336 -16.60 19.24 -6.39
N ASP A 337 -15.93 18.15 -6.03
CA ASP A 337 -16.09 17.47 -4.74
C ASP A 337 -14.82 17.44 -3.88
N LEU A 338 -13.68 17.94 -4.37
CA LEU A 338 -12.40 17.90 -3.66
C LEU A 338 -12.43 18.80 -2.42
N ARG A 339 -12.16 18.20 -1.26
CA ARG A 339 -12.10 18.82 0.06
C ARG A 339 -10.69 18.92 0.61
N SER A 340 -9.83 17.96 0.29
CA SER A 340 -8.44 17.95 0.75
C SER A 340 -7.48 17.65 -0.40
N LEU A 341 -6.45 18.50 -0.53
CA LEU A 341 -5.33 18.29 -1.44
C LEU A 341 -4.01 18.38 -0.66
N THR A 342 -3.21 17.33 -0.70
CA THR A 342 -1.85 17.30 -0.17
C THR A 342 -0.88 16.95 -1.28
N LEU A 343 0.11 17.80 -1.50
CA LEU A 343 1.19 17.60 -2.46
C LEU A 343 2.52 17.75 -1.71
N THR A 344 3.62 17.38 -2.37
CA THR A 344 4.97 17.72 -1.92
C THR A 344 5.68 18.50 -3.02
N SER A 345 6.54 19.45 -2.67
CA SER A 345 7.44 20.10 -3.63
C SER A 345 8.88 20.08 -3.15
N ARG A 346 9.81 19.86 -4.09
CA ARG A 346 11.24 19.97 -3.83
C ARG A 346 11.70 21.41 -3.61
N LEU A 347 10.87 22.40 -3.96
CA LEU A 347 11.14 23.81 -3.73
C LEU A 347 11.03 24.20 -2.25
N LEU A 348 10.21 23.50 -1.46
CA LEU A 348 9.95 23.82 -0.06
C LEU A 348 11.04 23.25 0.86
N THR A 349 12.27 23.73 0.67
CA THR A 349 13.43 23.45 1.51
C THR A 349 13.99 24.75 2.10
N CYS A 350 14.87 24.64 3.11
CA CYS A 350 15.47 25.82 3.75
C CYS A 350 16.28 26.68 2.77
N ASP A 351 16.76 26.08 1.67
CA ASP A 351 17.59 26.72 0.65
C ASP A 351 16.81 26.97 -0.67
N GLY A 352 15.49 26.81 -0.65
CA GLY A 352 14.64 26.99 -1.84
C GLY A 352 14.62 28.43 -2.35
N ASP A 353 14.53 28.61 -3.67
CA ASP A 353 14.44 29.94 -4.27
C ASP A 353 13.11 30.60 -3.87
N SER A 354 13.21 31.72 -3.14
CA SER A 354 12.05 32.48 -2.66
C SER A 354 11.10 32.93 -3.79
N PHE A 355 11.63 33.19 -4.99
CA PHE A 355 10.83 33.58 -6.14
C PHE A 355 10.03 32.39 -6.67
N GLU A 356 10.66 31.23 -6.85
CA GLU A 356 9.99 30.01 -7.32
C GLU A 356 8.95 29.52 -6.30
N ILE A 357 9.24 29.61 -4.99
CA ILE A 357 8.28 29.33 -3.92
C ILE A 357 7.08 30.28 -4.02
N HIS A 358 7.32 31.58 -4.24
CA HIS A 358 6.25 32.55 -4.40
C HIS A 358 5.36 32.23 -5.61
N GLU A 359 5.95 31.88 -6.76
CA GLU A 359 5.20 31.47 -7.96
C GLU A 359 4.37 30.19 -7.74
N LEU A 360 4.93 29.19 -7.03
CA LEU A 360 4.20 27.98 -6.66
C LEU A 360 2.97 28.31 -5.80
N LEU A 361 3.13 29.14 -4.77
CA LEU A 361 2.04 29.54 -3.87
C LEU A 361 0.97 30.36 -4.60
N GLN A 362 1.37 31.26 -5.52
CA GLN A 362 0.42 32.00 -6.37
C GLN A 362 -0.37 31.05 -7.28
N THR A 363 0.31 30.10 -7.91
CA THR A 363 -0.34 29.11 -8.79
C THR A 363 -1.32 28.26 -7.99
N ALA A 364 -0.91 27.76 -6.83
CA ALA A 364 -1.76 26.98 -5.95
C ALA A 364 -3.01 27.78 -5.51
N ALA A 365 -2.84 29.06 -5.14
CA ALA A 365 -3.94 29.95 -4.79
C ALA A 365 -4.91 30.16 -5.97
N GLN A 366 -4.42 30.29 -7.20
CA GLN A 366 -5.28 30.38 -8.39
C GLN A 366 -6.06 29.08 -8.60
N MET A 367 -5.41 27.92 -8.43
CA MET A 367 -6.03 26.61 -8.59
C MET A 367 -7.16 26.34 -7.59
N THR A 368 -7.08 26.88 -6.38
CA THR A 368 -8.18 26.74 -5.39
C THR A 368 -9.52 27.28 -5.88
N LYS A 369 -9.53 28.24 -6.82
CA LYS A 369 -10.76 28.76 -7.44
C LYS A 369 -11.54 27.69 -8.21
N HIS A 370 -10.87 26.62 -8.62
CA HIS A 370 -11.44 25.46 -9.31
C HIS A 370 -11.85 24.33 -8.36
N MET A 371 -11.79 24.55 -7.04
CA MET A 371 -12.03 23.57 -5.99
C MET A 371 -13.05 24.14 -4.98
N PRO A 372 -14.34 24.26 -5.33
CA PRO A 372 -15.33 25.01 -4.55
C PRO A 372 -15.61 24.47 -3.14
N LYS A 373 -15.26 23.21 -2.87
CA LYS A 373 -15.46 22.55 -1.56
C LYS A 373 -14.16 22.36 -0.78
N LEU A 374 -13.06 22.98 -1.22
CA LEU A 374 -11.75 22.78 -0.61
C LEU A 374 -11.75 23.29 0.84
N GLU A 375 -11.48 22.38 1.77
CA GLU A 375 -11.36 22.63 3.20
C GLU A 375 -9.88 22.75 3.60
N SER A 376 -8.98 22.01 2.92
CA SER A 376 -7.54 22.02 3.21
C SER A 376 -6.68 21.85 1.95
N LEU A 377 -5.61 22.64 1.88
CA LEU A 377 -4.52 22.50 0.91
C LEU A 377 -3.19 22.49 1.65
N THR A 378 -2.42 21.44 1.48
CA THR A 378 -1.06 21.28 2.03
C THR A 378 -0.07 21.02 0.90
N ILE A 379 1.09 21.68 0.93
CA ILE A 379 2.19 21.50 -0.04
C ILE A 379 3.49 21.30 0.73
#